data_AF-W4QSP6-F1
#
_entry.id   AF-W4QSP6-F1
#
_cell.length_a   1.000
_cell.length_b   1.000
_cell.length_c   1.000
_cell.angle_alpha   90.00
_cell.angle_beta   90.00
_cell.angle_gamma   90.00
#
_symmetry.space_group_name_H-M   'P 1'
#
loop_
_entity.id
_entity.type
_entity.pdbx_description
1 polymer ?
#
loop_
_entity_poly.entity_id
_entity_poly.type
_entity_poly.pdbx_seq_one_letter_code
_entity_poly.pdbx_strand_id
1 'polypeptide(L)' 'MVEDNKVGEVVKNMQKTLGVHESLELHELLTFKNLCLTKATTMKAIVNCEQLQSLMEQDIQNSTQAIQQYQSLMQK' A
#
# COMPACT_ATOMS: atom_id res chain seq x y z
N MET A 1 -36.86 -25.29 -22.37
CA MET A 1 -36.62 -24.15 -21.46
C MET A 1 -35.32 -24.41 -20.71
N VAL A 2 -34.16 -24.09 -21.30
CA VAL A 2 -32.86 -24.11 -20.58
C VAL A 2 -31.96 -23.04 -21.19
N GLU A 3 -32.22 -21.77 -20.88
CA GLU A 3 -31.28 -20.67 -21.08
C GLU A 3 -31.61 -19.62 -20.03
N ASP A 4 -30.95 -19.63 -18.87
CA ASP A 4 -30.96 -18.49 -17.91
C ASP A 4 -29.96 -18.68 -16.74
N ASN A 5 -28.77 -19.25 -16.98
CA ASN A 5 -27.75 -19.31 -15.92
C ASN A 5 -26.30 -19.21 -16.43
N LYS A 6 -26.00 -18.19 -17.22
CA LYS A 6 -24.61 -17.81 -17.51
C LYS A 6 -24.28 -16.36 -17.17
N VAL A 7 -25.27 -15.49 -17.05
CA VAL A 7 -25.04 -14.06 -16.77
C VAL A 7 -24.62 -13.82 -15.31
N GLY A 8 -25.13 -14.64 -14.37
CA GLY A 8 -24.83 -14.50 -12.93
C GLY A 8 -23.41 -14.91 -12.51
N GLU A 9 -22.75 -15.78 -13.28
CA GLU A 9 -21.37 -16.20 -13.00
C GLU A 9 -20.32 -15.21 -13.52
N VAL A 10 -20.60 -14.52 -14.64
CA VAL A 10 -19.66 -13.57 -15.25
C VAL A 10 -19.47 -12.31 -14.40
N VAL A 11 -20.50 -11.90 -13.65
CA VAL A 11 -20.44 -10.72 -12.78
C VAL A 11 -19.66 -10.99 -11.48
N LYS A 12 -19.49 -12.26 -11.08
CA LYS A 12 -18.85 -12.64 -9.81
C LYS A 12 -17.32 -12.55 -9.82
N ASN A 13 -16.70 -12.40 -11.01
CA ASN A 13 -15.25 -12.42 -11.23
C ASN A 13 -14.69 -11.13 -11.86
N MET A 14 -15.37 -9.99 -11.76
CA MET A 14 -14.80 -8.73 -12.24
C MET A 14 -13.69 -8.27 -11.26
N GLN A 15 -12.47 -8.77 -11.46
CA GLN A 15 -11.27 -8.18 -10.87
C GLN A 15 -11.29 -6.69 -11.21
N LYS A 16 -11.36 -5.86 -10.17
CA LYS A 16 -11.45 -4.41 -10.32
C LYS A 16 -10.05 -3.91 -10.67
N THR A 17 -9.73 -3.90 -11.96
CA THR A 17 -8.47 -3.35 -12.47
C THR A 17 -8.43 -1.85 -12.19
N LEU A 18 -7.32 -1.38 -11.61
CA LEU A 18 -7.10 0.04 -11.37
C LEU A 18 -7.08 0.81 -12.69
N GLY A 19 -7.71 1.99 -12.71
CA GLY A 19 -7.56 2.92 -13.82
C GLY A 19 -6.12 3.43 -13.94
N VAL A 20 -5.75 3.94 -15.11
CA VAL A 20 -4.37 4.44 -15.36
C VAL A 20 -3.96 5.51 -14.34
N HIS A 21 -4.85 6.45 -14.01
CA HIS A 21 -4.59 7.49 -13.01
C HIS A 21 -4.49 6.93 -11.59
N GLU A 22 -5.36 5.98 -11.21
CA GLU A 22 -5.32 5.34 -9.89
C GLU A 22 -4.02 4.53 -9.70
N SER A 23 -3.58 3.83 -10.74
CA SER A 23 -2.29 3.12 -10.72
C SER A 23 -1.12 4.09 -10.57
N LEU A 24 -1.14 5.23 -11.27
CA LEU A 24 -0.11 6.26 -11.17
C LEU A 24 -0.07 6.88 -9.76
N GLU A 25 -1.23 7.27 -9.22
CA GLU A 25 -1.37 7.80 -7.87
C GLU A 25 -0.85 6.80 -6.82
N LEU A 26 -1.13 5.51 -7.00
CA LEU A 26 -0.65 4.46 -6.10
C LEU A 26 0.88 4.29 -6.18
N HIS A 27 1.48 4.41 -7.37
CA HIS A 27 2.95 4.44 -7.53
C HIS A 27 3.59 5.66 -6.87
N GLU A 28 2.97 6.83 -6.97
CA GLU A 28 3.42 8.06 -6.31
C GLU A 28 3.37 7.92 -4.80
N LEU A 29 2.26 7.40 -4.25
CA LEU A 29 2.11 7.11 -2.82
C LEU A 29 3.14 6.09 -2.32
N LEU A 30 3.38 5.02 -3.10
CA LEU A 30 4.40 4.02 -2.78
C LEU A 30 5.80 4.64 -2.74
N THR A 31 6.14 5.46 -3.74
CA THR A 31 7.44 6.15 -3.80
C THR A 31 7.62 7.11 -2.63
N PHE A 32 6.58 7.92 -2.35
CA PHE A 32 6.55 8.83 -1.22
C PHE A 32 6.73 8.09 0.10
N LYS A 33 6.02 6.98 0.31
CA LYS A 33 6.11 6.23 1.57
C LYS A 33 7.47 5.55 1.75
N ASN A 34 8.10 5.06 0.68
CA ASN A 34 9.48 4.56 0.73
C ASN A 34 10.49 5.65 1.12
N LEU A 35 10.31 6.88 0.63
CA LEU A 35 11.11 8.03 1.04
C LEU A 35 10.96 8.31 2.55
N CYS A 36 9.73 8.31 3.06
CA CYS A 36 9.45 8.47 4.49
C CYS A 36 10.13 7.37 5.33
N LEU A 37 9.95 6.10 4.94
CA LEU A 37 10.56 4.97 5.63
C LEU A 37 12.09 5.08 5.67
N THR A 38 12.71 5.44 4.54
CA THR A 38 14.17 5.63 4.47
C THR A 38 14.63 6.75 5.40
N LYS A 39 13.91 7.89 5.41
CA LYS A 39 14.20 9.03 6.29
C LYS A 39 14.08 8.64 7.76
N ALA A 40 12.98 8.02 8.15
CA ALA A 40 12.74 7.59 9.53
C ALA A 40 13.79 6.58 9.99
N THR A 41 14.09 5.58 9.17
CA THR A 41 15.11 4.55 9.46
C THR A 41 16.49 5.16 9.62
N THR A 42 16.89 6.05 8.70
CA THR A 42 18.21 6.71 8.76
C THR A 42 18.33 7.63 9.98
N MET A 43 17.29 8.41 10.26
CA MET A 43 17.29 9.35 11.39
C MET A 43 17.23 8.64 12.74
N LYS A 44 16.57 7.47 12.83
CA LYS A 44 16.52 6.65 14.06
C LYS A 44 17.92 6.22 14.49
N ALA A 45 18.84 6.00 13.54
CA ALA A 45 20.21 5.59 13.84
C ALA A 45 21.05 6.68 14.53
N ILE A 46 20.63 7.95 14.46
CA ILE A 46 21.41 9.09 14.98
C ILE A 46 20.70 9.90 16.07
N VAL A 47 19.44 9.57 16.38
CA VAL A 47 18.67 10.31 17.39
C VAL A 47 18.93 9.76 18.79
N ASN A 48 19.23 10.63 19.76
CA ASN A 48 19.54 10.21 21.14
C ASN A 48 18.34 10.24 22.11
N CYS A 49 17.27 10.95 21.74
CA CYS A 49 16.08 11.04 22.59
C CYS A 49 15.25 9.74 22.50
N GLU A 50 15.15 9.00 23.59
CA GLU A 50 14.45 7.71 23.65
C GLU A 50 12.96 7.82 23.28
N GLN A 51 12.28 8.87 23.73
CA GLN A 51 10.87 9.10 23.38
C GLN A 51 10.71 9.33 21.86
N LEU A 52 11.64 10.07 21.26
CA LEU A 52 11.63 10.28 19.82
C LEU A 52 11.99 9.00 19.06
N GLN A 53 12.96 8.20 19.53
CA GLN A 53 13.24 6.88 18.95
C GLN A 53 12.01 5.99 18.93
N SER A 54 11.25 5.92 20.03
CA SER A 54 10.02 5.12 20.10
C SER A 54 8.98 5.58 19.09
N LEU A 55 8.78 6.89 18.94
CA LEU A 55 7.86 7.43 17.93
C LEU A 55 8.32 7.09 16.51
N MET A 56 9.62 7.13 16.26
CA MET A 56 10.20 6.78 14.96
C MET A 56 10.08 5.28 14.65
N GLU A 57 10.22 4.41 15.66
CA GLU A 57 9.96 2.96 15.50
C GLU A 57 8.51 2.70 15.06
N GLN A 58 7.55 3.40 15.69
CA GLN A 58 6.14 3.32 15.33
C GLN A 58 5.92 3.81 13.88
N ASP A 59 6.55 4.92 13.48
CA ASP A 59 6.45 5.42 12.09
C ASP A 59 7.06 4.45 11.07
N ILE A 60 8.19 3.80 11.39
CA ILE A 60 8.81 2.76 10.56
C ILE A 60 7.87 1.56 10.39
N GLN A 61 7.25 1.09 11.48
CA GLN A 61 6.30 -0.03 11.44
C GLN A 61 5.07 0.31 10.60
N ASN A 62 4.45 1.46 10.85
CA ASN A 62 3.28 1.92 10.12
C ASN A 62 3.60 2.15 8.63
N SER A 63 4.76 2.71 8.32
CA SER A 63 5.20 2.94 6.93
C SER A 63 5.45 1.63 6.19
N THR A 64 6.06 0.64 6.85
CA THR A 64 6.29 -0.69 6.29
C THR A 64 4.96 -1.40 5.97
N GLN A 65 3.99 -1.34 6.88
CA GLN A 65 2.65 -1.91 6.64
C GLN A 65 1.93 -1.21 5.48
N ALA A 66 1.97 0.12 5.41
CA ALA A 66 1.37 0.87 4.32
C ALA A 66 1.99 0.51 2.96
N ILE A 67 3.31 0.35 2.88
CA ILE A 67 4.01 -0.09 1.66
C ILE A 67 3.51 -1.46 1.20
N GLN A 68 3.39 -2.42 2.11
CA GLN A 68 2.88 -3.76 1.80
C GLN A 68 1.43 -3.72 1.30
N GLN A 69 0.60 -2.85 1.89
CA GLN A 69 -0.78 -2.64 1.45
C GLN A 69 -0.84 -2.05 0.04
N TYR A 70 -0.03 -1.02 -0.25
CA TYR A 70 0.02 -0.42 -1.59
C TYR A 70 0.49 -1.42 -2.65
N GLN A 71 1.53 -2.20 -2.36
CA GLN A 71 1.99 -3.28 -3.23
C GLN A 71 0.91 -4.34 -3.47
N SER A 72 0.17 -4.71 -2.43
CA SER A 72 -0.94 -5.67 -2.53
C SER A 72 -2.09 -5.14 -3.39
N LEU A 73 -2.35 -3.83 -3.36
CA LEU A 73 -3.37 -3.19 -4.20
C LEU A 73 -2.97 -3.14 -5.68
N MET A 74 -1.68 -3.00 -5.99
CA MET A 74 -1.17 -3.02 -7.36
C MET A 74 -1.17 -4.41 -8.00
N GLN A 75 -1.19 -5.48 -7.19
CA GLN A 75 -1.17 -6.87 -7.65
C GLN A 75 -2.58 -7.47 -7.87
N LYS A 76 -3.65 -6.69 -7.63
CA LYS A 76 -5.06 -7.12 -7.77
C LYS A 76 -5.62 -6.87 -9.16
#